data_AF-A0A0W0TKL6-F1
#
_entry.id   AF-A0A0W0TKL6-F1
#
_cell.length_a   1.000
_cell.length_b   1.000
_cell.length_c   1.000
_cell.angle_alpha   90.00
_cell.angle_beta   90.00
_cell.angle_gamma   90.00
#
_symmetry.space_group_name_H-M   'P 1'
#
loop_
_entity.id
_entity.type
_entity.pdbx_description
1 polymer ?
#
loop_
_entity_poly.entity_id
_entity_poly.type
_entity_poly.pdbx_seq_one_letter_code
_entity_poly.pdbx_strand_id
1 'polypeptide(L)'
;MSAAVKKPFINGLVEGHLDAQVYQDILRTHAKESITLLDFGHLAITNVDQRAISRVQFTECEMSPFHHHDKDCQTEEDAFFSRDGSTTRFAQRPVDFSLIETLLIHSFSPNEANHRPYPSAGGLYPVEPLVFLFEERINQTAAFCSGAYHFRPISQTLQLIKKMPSDLFKPLLHGLIEPDCFPAFAVVYIAHVGKAIFKYRYRGYRHAVMEAGSMYQQALMTAQNLGLRSTVWSSFSDHELLYALDLDPAVYLPLTMQLFGYGAPHD
;
A
#
# COMPACT_ATOMS: atom_id res chain seq x y z
N MET A 1 4.50 -32.34 -11.67
CA MET A 1 5.63 -32.05 -10.76
C MET A 1 6.08 -30.62 -11.03
N SER A 2 5.54 -29.64 -10.28
CA SER A 2 5.95 -28.23 -10.40
C SER A 2 7.35 -28.10 -9.82
N ALA A 3 8.34 -27.77 -10.65
CA ALA A 3 9.66 -27.42 -10.16
C ALA A 3 9.50 -26.25 -9.19
N ALA A 4 9.86 -26.45 -7.92
CA ALA A 4 9.79 -25.39 -6.91
C ALA A 4 10.55 -24.18 -7.43
N VAL A 5 9.82 -23.12 -7.79
CA VAL A 5 10.39 -21.88 -8.33
C VAL A 5 11.42 -21.40 -7.32
N LYS A 6 12.71 -21.43 -7.69
CA LYS A 6 13.80 -21.02 -6.81
C LYS A 6 13.56 -19.58 -6.38
N LYS A 7 13.55 -19.33 -5.07
CA LYS A 7 13.40 -17.98 -4.49
C LYS A 7 14.66 -17.17 -4.83
N PRO A 8 14.59 -16.11 -5.64
CA PRO A 8 15.76 -15.31 -5.95
C PRO A 8 16.15 -14.48 -4.72
N PHE A 9 17.40 -14.53 -4.31
CA PHE A 9 17.95 -13.60 -3.33
C PHE A 9 18.32 -12.30 -4.05
N ILE A 10 17.38 -11.34 -4.08
CA ILE A 10 17.48 -10.15 -4.92
C ILE A 10 18.74 -9.34 -4.63
N ASN A 11 19.09 -9.13 -3.35
CA ASN A 11 20.31 -8.40 -2.98
C ASN A 11 21.54 -8.94 -3.70
N GLY A 12 21.78 -10.25 -3.65
CA GLY A 12 22.93 -10.86 -4.34
C GLY A 12 22.90 -10.75 -5.86
N LEU A 13 21.74 -10.51 -6.48
CA LEU A 13 21.60 -10.33 -7.93
C LEU A 13 21.79 -8.88 -8.38
N VAL A 14 21.47 -7.90 -7.53
CA VAL A 14 21.48 -6.48 -7.90
C VAL A 14 22.65 -5.69 -7.33
N GLU A 15 23.22 -6.12 -6.20
CA GLU A 15 24.22 -5.37 -5.43
C GLU A 15 25.42 -4.91 -6.27
N GLY A 16 25.95 -5.79 -7.14
CA GLY A 16 27.07 -5.46 -8.02
C GLY A 16 26.78 -4.43 -9.12
N HIS A 17 25.51 -4.04 -9.29
CA HIS A 17 25.07 -3.05 -10.28
C HIS A 17 24.58 -1.74 -9.65
N LEU A 18 24.59 -1.64 -8.31
CA LEU A 18 24.11 -0.45 -7.62
C LEU A 18 25.16 0.65 -7.62
N ASP A 19 24.72 1.85 -7.96
CA ASP A 19 25.49 3.07 -7.74
C ASP A 19 25.29 3.54 -6.29
N ALA A 20 26.37 3.55 -5.51
CA ALA A 20 26.32 3.87 -4.09
C ALA A 20 25.82 5.29 -3.81
N GLN A 21 26.15 6.27 -4.66
CA GLN A 21 25.69 7.65 -4.47
C GLN A 21 24.19 7.73 -4.69
N VAL A 22 23.68 7.12 -5.76
CA VAL A 22 22.24 7.05 -6.03
C VAL A 22 21.51 6.36 -4.87
N TYR A 23 22.05 5.25 -4.40
CA TYR A 23 21.48 4.48 -3.30
C TYR A 23 21.30 5.36 -2.04
N GLN A 24 22.38 6.03 -1.63
CA GLN A 24 22.37 6.90 -0.45
C GLN A 24 21.46 8.12 -0.61
N ASP A 25 21.43 8.72 -1.79
CA ASP A 25 20.58 9.88 -2.07
C ASP A 25 19.09 9.51 -2.06
N ILE A 26 18.72 8.30 -2.52
CA ILE A 26 17.36 7.79 -2.41
C ILE A 26 16.98 7.53 -0.95
N LEU A 27 17.85 6.88 -0.16
CA LEU A 27 17.59 6.69 1.28
C LEU A 27 17.39 8.02 2.01
N ARG A 28 18.26 9.01 1.74
CA ARG A 28 18.12 10.36 2.33
C ARG A 28 16.87 11.08 1.86
N THR A 29 16.42 10.84 0.63
CA THR A 29 15.21 11.47 0.09
C THR A 29 13.98 10.87 0.78
N HIS A 30 13.90 9.54 0.83
CA HIS A 30 12.79 8.84 1.47
C HIS A 30 12.69 9.15 2.97
N ALA A 31 13.81 9.22 3.69
CA ALA A 31 13.84 9.57 5.10
C ALA A 31 13.30 10.98 5.43
N LYS A 32 13.20 11.89 4.44
CA LYS A 32 12.57 13.22 4.64
C LYS A 32 11.04 13.15 4.65
N GLU A 33 10.48 12.07 4.11
CA GLU A 33 9.02 11.84 4.03
C GLU A 33 8.51 11.17 5.31
N SER A 34 9.39 10.49 6.06
CA SER A 34 9.04 9.77 7.27
C SER A 34 8.51 10.68 8.37
N ILE A 35 7.44 10.22 9.00
CA ILE A 35 6.82 10.89 10.14
C ILE A 35 7.07 10.10 11.43
N THR A 36 7.09 10.83 12.55
CA THR A 36 7.09 10.25 13.90
C THR A 36 6.05 11.01 14.69
N LEU A 37 5.02 10.31 15.17
CA LEU A 37 3.99 10.87 16.03
C LEU A 37 4.28 10.37 17.45
N LEU A 38 4.48 11.31 18.37
CA LEU A 38 4.74 11.04 19.78
C LEU A 38 3.51 11.45 20.59
N ASP A 39 3.26 10.76 21.69
CA ASP A 39 2.13 11.07 22.58
C ASP A 39 2.27 12.40 23.32
N PHE A 40 3.41 13.07 23.21
CA PHE A 40 3.72 14.34 23.87
C PHE A 40 4.26 15.38 22.90
N GLY A 41 3.93 16.65 23.18
CA GLY A 41 4.32 17.80 22.37
C GLY A 41 3.19 18.33 21.48
N HIS A 42 3.40 19.51 20.89
CA HIS A 42 2.49 20.10 19.91
C HIS A 42 2.83 19.56 18.51
N LEU A 43 2.44 18.30 18.26
CA LEU A 43 2.60 17.68 16.95
C LEU A 43 1.35 17.94 16.10
N ALA A 44 1.54 18.45 14.90
CA ALA A 44 0.50 18.64 13.92
C ALA A 44 0.98 18.12 12.57
N ILE A 45 0.18 17.27 11.92
CA ILE A 45 0.45 16.78 10.56
C ILE A 45 0.37 17.95 9.55
N THR A 46 -0.53 18.90 9.81
CA THR A 46 -0.67 20.12 9.03
C THR A 46 -0.66 21.33 9.95
N ASN A 47 0.08 22.36 9.55
CA ASN A 47 0.05 23.69 10.17
C ASN A 47 -0.83 24.68 9.38
N VAL A 48 -1.54 24.20 8.36
CA VAL A 48 -2.39 25.00 7.48
C VAL A 48 -3.82 25.03 8.01
N ASP A 49 -4.43 26.21 7.98
CA ASP A 49 -5.82 26.40 8.40
C ASP A 49 -6.82 25.62 7.52
N GLN A 50 -7.87 25.09 8.15
CA GLN A 50 -8.86 24.26 7.46
C GLN A 50 -9.61 25.03 6.36
N ARG A 51 -9.82 26.35 6.50
CA ARG A 51 -10.47 27.17 5.46
C ARG A 51 -9.56 27.32 4.24
N ALA A 52 -8.24 27.35 4.43
CA ALA A 52 -7.31 27.39 3.31
C ALA A 52 -7.29 26.04 2.57
N ILE A 53 -7.31 24.92 3.30
CA ILE A 53 -7.38 23.57 2.73
C ILE A 53 -8.68 23.37 1.94
N SER A 54 -9.83 23.75 2.49
CA SER A 54 -11.13 23.56 1.84
C SER A 54 -11.27 24.33 0.52
N ARG A 55 -10.51 25.41 0.32
CA ARG A 55 -10.52 26.20 -0.92
C ARG A 55 -9.88 25.49 -2.12
N VAL A 56 -9.07 24.45 -1.88
CA VAL A 56 -8.35 23.71 -2.93
C VAL A 56 -8.76 22.24 -3.00
N GLN A 57 -9.62 21.77 -2.09
CA GLN A 57 -10.15 20.42 -2.15
C GLN A 57 -11.19 20.31 -3.26
N PHE A 58 -11.09 19.25 -4.08
CA PHE A 58 -12.02 18.98 -5.19
C PHE A 58 -12.09 20.10 -6.24
N THR A 59 -10.99 20.83 -6.43
CA THR A 59 -10.85 21.88 -7.47
C THR A 59 -9.85 21.47 -8.55
N GLU A 60 -9.96 22.08 -9.72
CA GLU A 60 -8.99 21.96 -10.81
C GLU A 60 -7.94 23.08 -10.72
N CYS A 61 -6.74 22.82 -11.26
CA CYS A 61 -5.69 23.83 -11.38
C CYS A 61 -5.68 24.41 -12.79
N GLU A 62 -5.94 25.71 -12.92
CA GLU A 62 -5.81 26.43 -14.18
C GLU A 62 -4.34 26.44 -14.63
N MET A 63 -4.05 25.87 -15.80
CA MET A 63 -2.70 25.77 -16.34
C MET A 63 -2.32 27.01 -17.15
N SER A 64 -3.28 27.67 -17.80
CA SER A 64 -3.09 28.84 -18.64
C SER A 64 -4.22 29.86 -18.41
N PRO A 65 -4.09 30.74 -17.41
CA PRO A 65 -5.16 31.66 -16.97
C PRO A 65 -5.71 32.64 -18.02
N PHE A 66 -5.06 32.75 -19.18
CA PHE A 66 -5.46 33.63 -20.28
C PHE A 66 -5.94 32.86 -21.51
N HIS A 67 -6.21 31.57 -21.35
CA HIS A 67 -6.75 30.75 -22.43
C HIS A 67 -8.24 31.07 -22.66
N HIS A 68 -8.69 30.93 -23.90
CA HIS A 68 -10.03 31.32 -24.34
C HIS A 68 -10.70 30.27 -25.25
N HIS A 69 -10.12 29.08 -25.41
CA HIS A 69 -10.58 28.09 -26.38
C HIS A 69 -10.80 26.73 -25.73
N ASP A 70 -11.92 26.58 -25.04
CA ASP A 70 -12.27 25.32 -24.41
C ASP A 70 -13.07 24.43 -25.36
N LYS A 71 -12.94 23.11 -25.18
CA LYS A 71 -13.75 22.12 -25.88
C LYS A 71 -14.32 21.13 -24.87
N ASP A 72 -15.63 21.16 -24.74
CA ASP A 72 -16.35 20.24 -23.85
C ASP A 72 -16.20 18.79 -24.31
N CYS A 73 -15.97 17.91 -23.35
CA CYS A 73 -15.96 16.47 -23.54
C CYS A 73 -17.26 15.89 -22.97
N GLN A 74 -17.98 15.09 -23.75
CA GLN A 74 -19.26 14.48 -23.40
C GLN A 74 -19.24 12.99 -23.78
N THR A 75 -19.94 12.16 -23.02
CA THR A 75 -20.13 10.73 -23.29
C THR A 75 -21.57 10.33 -22.99
N GLU A 76 -22.13 9.43 -23.79
CA GLU A 76 -23.44 8.80 -23.54
C GLU A 76 -23.28 7.50 -22.74
N GLU A 77 -22.05 7.01 -22.56
CA GLU A 77 -21.77 5.77 -21.84
C GLU A 77 -21.79 5.99 -20.32
N ASP A 78 -22.41 5.06 -19.60
CA ASP A 78 -22.34 5.00 -18.14
C ASP A 78 -20.90 4.75 -17.66
N ALA A 79 -20.58 5.24 -16.47
CA ALA A 79 -19.28 4.99 -15.87
C ALA A 79 -19.08 3.48 -15.62
N PHE A 80 -18.07 2.88 -16.26
CA PHE A 80 -17.70 1.47 -16.07
C PHE A 80 -17.39 1.11 -14.61
N PHE A 81 -16.91 2.08 -13.83
CA PHE A 81 -16.62 1.93 -12.42
C PHE A 81 -16.88 3.26 -11.70
N SER A 82 -17.79 3.24 -10.74
CA SER A 82 -18.01 4.37 -9.83
C SER A 82 -17.32 4.09 -8.51
N ARG A 83 -16.31 4.90 -8.17
CA ARG A 83 -15.50 4.69 -6.97
C ARG A 83 -16.26 5.14 -5.73
N ASP A 84 -16.34 4.24 -4.77
CA ASP A 84 -16.82 4.56 -3.43
C ASP A 84 -15.84 5.48 -2.67
N GLY A 85 -16.39 6.35 -1.81
CA GLY A 85 -15.60 7.15 -0.87
C GLY A 85 -14.75 6.30 0.07
N SER A 86 -13.56 6.77 0.43
CA SER A 86 -12.72 6.09 1.42
C SER A 86 -13.37 6.15 2.82
N THR A 87 -13.19 5.12 3.65
CA THR A 87 -13.71 5.08 5.03
C THR A 87 -12.61 4.77 6.04
N THR A 88 -12.57 5.51 7.14
CA THR A 88 -11.75 5.19 8.33
C THR A 88 -12.56 4.47 9.41
N ARG A 89 -13.86 4.23 9.18
CA ARG A 89 -14.76 3.52 10.08
C ARG A 89 -15.07 2.14 9.52
N PHE A 90 -14.41 1.12 10.07
CA PHE A 90 -14.63 -0.27 9.69
C PHE A 90 -15.51 -1.00 10.71
N ALA A 91 -16.46 -1.80 10.24
CA ALA A 91 -17.29 -2.62 11.10
C ALA A 91 -16.44 -3.73 11.76
N GLN A 92 -16.75 -4.08 13.00
CA GLN A 92 -16.12 -5.19 13.73
C GLN A 92 -16.52 -6.59 13.20
N ARG A 93 -17.11 -6.65 12.01
CA ARG A 93 -17.45 -7.90 11.32
C ARG A 93 -16.16 -8.54 10.77
N PRO A 94 -15.89 -9.83 11.10
CA PRO A 94 -14.79 -10.57 10.50
C PRO A 94 -14.96 -10.75 8.99
N VAL A 95 -13.83 -10.84 8.26
CA VAL A 95 -13.80 -11.10 6.82
C VAL A 95 -13.41 -12.56 6.57
N ASP A 96 -14.09 -13.22 5.63
CA ASP A 96 -13.73 -14.59 5.27
C ASP A 96 -12.37 -14.62 4.57
N PHE A 97 -11.49 -15.53 4.99
CA PHE A 97 -10.13 -15.62 4.43
C PHE A 97 -10.13 -15.80 2.91
N SER A 98 -11.10 -16.52 2.36
CA SER A 98 -11.27 -16.71 0.90
C SER A 98 -11.50 -15.40 0.13
N LEU A 99 -12.14 -14.39 0.74
CA LEU A 99 -12.28 -13.06 0.15
C LEU A 99 -10.93 -12.34 0.11
N ILE A 100 -10.11 -12.49 1.15
CA ILE A 100 -8.75 -11.94 1.19
C ILE A 100 -7.88 -12.62 0.13
N GLU A 101 -7.94 -13.95 0.01
CA GLU A 101 -7.24 -14.69 -1.05
C GLU A 101 -7.64 -14.19 -2.44
N THR A 102 -8.95 -14.06 -2.68
CA THR A 102 -9.49 -13.54 -3.94
C THR A 102 -8.97 -12.13 -4.20
N LEU A 103 -9.01 -11.25 -3.20
CA LEU A 103 -8.50 -9.89 -3.32
C LEU A 103 -7.02 -9.87 -3.70
N LEU A 104 -6.17 -10.59 -2.97
CA LEU A 104 -4.73 -10.60 -3.22
C LEU A 104 -4.39 -11.19 -4.59
N ILE A 105 -5.06 -12.27 -4.98
CA ILE A 105 -4.83 -12.93 -6.27
C ILE A 105 -5.23 -12.00 -7.41
N HIS A 106 -6.45 -11.47 -7.38
CA HIS A 106 -6.97 -10.61 -8.46
C HIS A 106 -6.27 -9.26 -8.53
N SER A 107 -5.77 -8.75 -7.41
CA SER A 107 -5.10 -7.44 -7.36
C SER A 107 -3.62 -7.52 -7.74
N PHE A 108 -2.95 -8.65 -7.47
CA PHE A 108 -1.48 -8.69 -7.54
C PHE A 108 -0.88 -9.82 -8.38
N SER A 109 -1.59 -10.93 -8.58
CA SER A 109 -1.03 -12.09 -9.28
C SER A 109 -0.99 -11.87 -10.80
N PRO A 110 0.03 -12.41 -11.48
CA PRO A 110 0.09 -12.34 -12.93
C PRO A 110 -0.94 -13.26 -13.60
N ASN A 111 -1.29 -12.94 -14.84
CA ASN A 111 -1.96 -13.86 -15.75
C ASN A 111 -0.98 -14.90 -16.33
N GLU A 112 -1.48 -15.78 -17.20
CA GLU A 112 -0.66 -16.84 -17.85
C GLU A 112 0.53 -16.30 -18.66
N ALA A 113 0.46 -15.04 -19.13
CA ALA A 113 1.53 -14.37 -19.84
C ALA A 113 2.53 -13.64 -18.91
N ASN A 114 2.48 -13.89 -17.59
CA ASN A 114 3.26 -13.20 -16.56
C ASN A 114 2.99 -11.69 -16.42
N HIS A 115 1.89 -11.18 -16.99
CA HIS A 115 1.49 -9.78 -16.80
C HIS A 115 0.66 -9.65 -15.53
N ARG A 116 1.12 -8.81 -14.60
CA ARG A 116 0.32 -8.41 -13.44
C ARG A 116 -0.80 -7.45 -13.88
N PRO A 117 -1.90 -7.31 -13.13
CA PRO A 117 -3.02 -6.41 -13.44
C PRO A 117 -2.67 -4.91 -13.26
N TYR A 118 -1.40 -4.60 -13.05
CA TYR A 118 -0.83 -3.28 -13.03
C TYR A 118 0.54 -3.28 -13.74
N PRO A 119 0.91 -2.17 -14.40
CA PRO A 119 2.18 -2.07 -15.09
C PRO A 119 3.35 -1.85 -14.12
N SER A 120 4.55 -2.25 -14.54
CA SER A 120 5.81 -1.97 -13.85
C SER A 120 6.89 -1.59 -14.86
N ALA A 121 7.71 -0.59 -14.52
CA ALA A 121 8.79 -0.12 -15.38
C ALA A 121 9.81 -1.24 -15.63
N GLY A 122 9.90 -1.68 -16.88
CA GLY A 122 10.82 -2.75 -17.29
C GLY A 122 10.48 -4.14 -16.74
N GLY A 123 9.24 -4.34 -16.25
CA GLY A 123 8.80 -5.63 -15.69
C GLY A 123 9.55 -6.05 -14.43
N LEU A 124 10.13 -5.09 -13.69
CA LEU A 124 10.96 -5.36 -12.52
C LEU A 124 10.12 -5.66 -11.28
N TYR A 125 8.98 -5.00 -11.13
CA TYR A 125 8.09 -5.10 -9.97
C TYR A 125 8.83 -4.93 -8.63
N PRO A 126 9.47 -3.77 -8.36
CA PRO A 126 10.19 -3.53 -7.11
C PRO A 126 9.30 -3.41 -5.87
N VAL A 127 7.98 -3.23 -6.02
CA VAL A 127 7.04 -3.09 -4.91
C VAL A 127 6.40 -4.44 -4.57
N GLU A 128 6.41 -4.77 -3.28
CA GLU A 128 5.89 -6.03 -2.74
C GLU A 128 4.75 -5.74 -1.75
N PRO A 129 3.67 -6.54 -1.73
CA PRO A 129 2.60 -6.40 -0.75
C PRO A 129 2.89 -7.20 0.54
N LEU A 130 2.95 -6.50 1.67
CA LEU A 130 2.96 -7.09 3.02
C LEU A 130 1.55 -7.01 3.61
N VAL A 131 0.95 -8.15 3.91
CA VAL A 131 -0.43 -8.29 4.38
C VAL A 131 -0.42 -8.56 5.88
N PHE A 132 -1.09 -7.70 6.64
CA PHE A 132 -1.30 -7.87 8.07
C PHE A 132 -2.63 -8.57 8.29
N LEU A 133 -2.59 -9.75 8.88
CA LEU A 133 -3.76 -10.57 9.18
C LEU A 133 -3.91 -10.71 10.70
N PHE A 134 -5.15 -10.64 11.17
CA PHE A 134 -5.49 -10.76 12.58
C PHE A 134 -6.53 -11.88 12.74
N GLU A 135 -6.20 -12.95 13.47
CA GLU A 135 -7.05 -14.12 13.70
C GLU A 135 -8.45 -13.73 14.17
N GLU A 136 -8.55 -12.75 15.07
CA GLU A 136 -9.80 -12.28 15.65
C GLU A 136 -10.68 -11.50 14.66
N ARG A 137 -10.15 -11.11 13.50
CA ARG A 137 -10.86 -10.35 12.46
C ARG A 137 -11.10 -11.13 11.18
N ILE A 138 -10.77 -12.42 11.17
CA ILE A 138 -10.84 -13.24 9.96
C ILE A 138 -11.55 -14.56 10.27
N ASN A 139 -12.61 -14.85 9.52
CA ASN A 139 -13.22 -16.18 9.57
C ASN A 139 -12.34 -17.14 8.78
N GLN A 140 -11.84 -18.18 9.46
CA GLN A 140 -10.84 -19.09 8.91
C GLN A 140 -11.35 -20.53 8.82
N THR A 141 -10.93 -21.23 7.78
CA THR A 141 -11.08 -22.69 7.61
C THR A 141 -9.80 -23.46 7.96
N ALA A 142 -8.65 -22.79 8.02
CA ALA A 142 -7.34 -23.38 8.36
C ALA A 142 -6.60 -22.51 9.39
N ALA A 143 -5.68 -23.11 10.15
CA ALA A 143 -4.92 -22.41 11.18
C ALA A 143 -3.86 -21.49 10.58
N PHE A 144 -3.97 -20.18 10.79
CA PHE A 144 -2.89 -19.21 10.63
C PHE A 144 -2.70 -18.42 11.93
N CYS A 145 -1.60 -17.66 12.03
CA CYS A 145 -1.32 -16.84 13.21
C CYS A 145 -1.41 -15.35 12.91
N SER A 146 -1.89 -14.52 13.83
CA SER A 146 -1.87 -13.06 13.65
C SER A 146 -0.45 -12.58 13.34
N GLY A 147 -0.29 -11.81 12.27
CA GLY A 147 1.03 -11.40 11.82
C GLY A 147 1.10 -10.70 10.47
N ALA A 148 2.33 -10.35 10.10
CA ALA A 148 2.67 -9.78 8.82
C ALA A 148 3.15 -10.87 7.86
N TYR A 149 2.55 -10.91 6.68
CA TYR A 149 2.80 -11.90 5.65
C TYR A 149 3.26 -11.23 4.36
N HIS A 150 4.33 -11.72 3.74
CA HIS A 150 4.65 -11.36 2.35
C HIS A 150 3.76 -12.16 1.41
N PHE A 151 2.86 -11.48 0.69
CA PHE A 151 2.12 -12.13 -0.37
C PHE A 151 3.00 -12.23 -1.62
N ARG A 152 3.26 -13.46 -2.06
CA ARG A 152 4.15 -13.76 -3.20
C ARG A 152 3.30 -14.00 -4.45
N PRO A 153 3.15 -13.01 -5.36
CA PRO A 153 2.09 -13.05 -6.37
C PRO A 153 2.25 -14.15 -7.41
N ILE A 154 3.49 -14.55 -7.72
CA ILE A 154 3.76 -15.63 -8.69
C ILE A 154 3.34 -17.00 -8.13
N SER A 155 3.69 -17.26 -6.88
CA SER A 155 3.36 -18.53 -6.22
C SER A 155 1.98 -18.56 -5.58
N GLN A 156 1.32 -17.41 -5.47
CA GLN A 156 0.06 -17.22 -4.74
C GLN A 156 0.14 -17.78 -3.31
N THR A 157 1.18 -17.37 -2.56
CA THR A 157 1.38 -17.83 -1.18
C THR A 157 1.63 -16.67 -0.23
N LEU A 158 1.12 -16.80 0.99
CA LEU A 158 1.42 -15.90 2.11
C LEU A 158 2.58 -16.49 2.91
N GLN A 159 3.72 -15.80 2.92
CA GLN A 159 4.87 -16.16 3.73
C GLN A 159 4.88 -15.34 5.02
N LEU A 160 4.71 -15.97 6.17
CA LEU A 160 4.82 -15.29 7.46
C LEU A 160 6.23 -14.69 7.62
N ILE A 161 6.29 -13.39 7.83
CA ILE A 161 7.52 -12.64 8.12
C ILE A 161 7.69 -12.54 9.64
N LYS A 162 6.65 -12.06 10.33
CA LYS A 162 6.68 -11.81 11.76
C LYS A 162 5.30 -12.05 12.38
N LYS A 163 5.25 -12.80 13.48
CA LYS A 163 4.04 -12.89 14.31
C LYS A 163 3.77 -11.54 14.96
N MET A 164 2.56 -11.05 14.82
CA MET A 164 2.17 -9.72 15.30
C MET A 164 0.66 -9.71 15.59
N PRO A 165 0.24 -9.76 16.87
CA PRO A 165 -1.15 -9.58 17.23
C PRO A 165 -1.61 -8.14 16.93
N SER A 166 -2.93 -7.92 16.83
CA SER A 166 -3.47 -6.58 16.51
C SER A 166 -3.05 -5.50 17.50
N ASP A 167 -2.83 -5.83 18.77
CA ASP A 167 -2.38 -4.87 19.79
C ASP A 167 -0.97 -4.31 19.54
N LEU A 168 -0.12 -5.01 18.78
CA LEU A 168 1.16 -4.48 18.33
C LEU A 168 1.04 -3.67 17.02
N PHE A 169 -0.01 -3.92 16.23
CA PHE A 169 -0.26 -3.17 15.00
C PHE A 169 -0.98 -1.84 15.26
N LYS A 170 -1.95 -1.81 16.17
CA LYS A 170 -2.75 -0.62 16.50
C LYS A 170 -1.90 0.64 16.77
N PRO A 171 -0.79 0.57 17.55
CA PRO A 171 0.06 1.74 17.77
C PRO A 171 0.67 2.32 16.49
N LEU A 172 0.90 1.52 15.44
CA LEU A 172 1.45 2.00 14.16
C LEU A 172 0.50 2.96 13.42
N LEU A 173 -0.78 2.99 13.82
CA LEU A 173 -1.80 3.92 13.30
C LEU A 173 -1.90 5.21 14.13
N HIS A 174 -1.08 5.36 15.18
CA HIS A 174 -0.95 6.59 15.97
C HIS A 174 -2.26 7.08 16.60
N GLY A 175 -3.18 6.16 16.90
CA GLY A 175 -4.50 6.50 17.48
C GLY A 175 -5.42 7.29 16.55
N LEU A 176 -5.08 7.43 15.27
CA LEU A 176 -5.87 8.18 14.29
C LEU A 176 -7.08 7.40 13.76
N ILE A 177 -7.22 6.14 14.19
CA ILE A 177 -8.39 5.30 13.94
C ILE A 177 -8.95 4.85 15.29
N GLU A 178 -10.25 5.07 15.47
CA GLU A 178 -10.94 4.67 16.70
C GLU A 178 -10.84 3.14 16.89
N PRO A 179 -10.65 2.64 18.12
CA PRO A 179 -10.54 1.21 18.39
C PRO A 179 -11.72 0.39 17.85
N ASP A 180 -12.94 0.91 17.98
CA ASP A 180 -14.18 0.26 17.54
C ASP A 180 -14.38 0.32 16.01
N CYS A 181 -13.51 1.06 15.32
CA CYS A 181 -13.47 1.24 13.87
C CYS A 181 -12.26 0.52 13.23
N PHE A 182 -11.53 -0.33 13.97
CA PHE A 182 -10.30 -0.97 13.49
C PHE A 182 -10.54 -1.82 12.22
N PRO A 183 -9.64 -1.80 11.21
CA PRO A 183 -9.77 -2.60 9.99
C PRO A 183 -9.70 -4.11 10.27
N ALA A 184 -10.22 -4.90 9.33
CA ALA A 184 -10.13 -6.36 9.41
C ALA A 184 -8.73 -6.88 9.03
N PHE A 185 -8.07 -6.21 8.07
CA PHE A 185 -6.69 -6.48 7.66
C PHE A 185 -6.09 -5.23 7.00
N ALA A 186 -4.78 -5.24 6.78
CA ALA A 186 -4.08 -4.15 6.10
C ALA A 186 -3.06 -4.68 5.09
N VAL A 187 -2.74 -3.86 4.09
CA VAL A 187 -1.67 -4.12 3.12
C VAL A 187 -0.70 -2.95 3.14
N VAL A 188 0.56 -3.21 3.41
CA VAL A 188 1.67 -2.27 3.20
C VAL A 188 2.31 -2.55 1.85
N TYR A 189 2.48 -1.50 1.06
CA TYR A 189 3.21 -1.53 -0.21
C TYR A 189 4.64 -1.11 0.07
N ILE A 190 5.57 -2.06 -0.04
CA ILE A 190 6.97 -1.85 0.34
C ILE A 190 7.88 -2.05 -0.86
N ALA A 191 8.74 -1.08 -1.16
CA ALA A 191 9.69 -1.16 -2.26
C ALA A 191 11.03 -1.74 -1.79
N HIS A 192 11.62 -2.61 -2.61
CA HIS A 192 13.01 -3.01 -2.44
C HIS A 192 13.93 -2.01 -3.16
N VAL A 193 14.76 -1.27 -2.41
CA VAL A 193 15.60 -0.16 -2.92
C VAL A 193 16.45 -0.60 -4.11
N GLY A 194 17.25 -1.66 -3.91
CA GLY A 194 18.14 -2.17 -4.96
C GLY A 194 17.41 -2.52 -6.24
N LYS A 195 16.29 -3.27 -6.14
CA LYS A 195 15.44 -3.66 -7.26
C LYS A 195 14.79 -2.46 -7.97
N ALA A 196 14.46 -1.41 -7.23
CA ALA A 196 13.88 -0.20 -7.80
C ALA A 196 14.91 0.59 -8.63
N ILE A 197 16.15 0.70 -8.16
CA ILE A 197 17.10 1.68 -8.70
C ILE A 197 18.21 1.08 -9.59
N PHE A 198 18.48 -0.23 -9.55
CA PHE A 198 19.64 -0.80 -10.27
C PHE A 198 19.63 -0.51 -11.78
N LYS A 199 18.45 -0.45 -12.40
CA LYS A 199 18.29 -0.19 -13.85
C LYS A 199 18.11 1.30 -14.18
N TYR A 200 17.29 2.01 -13.40
CA TYR A 200 16.83 3.36 -13.73
C TYR A 200 17.38 4.46 -12.81
N ARG A 201 18.28 4.11 -11.90
CA ARG A 201 18.90 5.02 -10.91
C ARG A 201 17.81 5.80 -10.17
N TYR A 202 17.94 7.12 -10.04
CA TYR A 202 16.96 8.00 -9.40
C TYR A 202 15.53 7.86 -9.93
N ARG A 203 15.39 7.65 -11.24
CA ARG A 203 14.06 7.52 -11.88
C ARG A 203 13.35 6.24 -11.44
N GLY A 204 14.12 5.23 -11.03
CA GLY A 204 13.62 3.98 -10.46
C GLY A 204 12.79 4.18 -9.20
N TYR A 205 13.19 5.10 -8.31
CA TYR A 205 12.40 5.46 -7.13
C TYR A 205 11.03 6.03 -7.51
N ARG A 206 10.99 6.98 -8.45
CA ARG A 206 9.72 7.51 -8.98
C ARG A 206 8.84 6.42 -9.58
N HIS A 207 9.42 5.47 -10.30
CA HIS A 207 8.68 4.33 -10.85
C HIS A 207 8.09 3.45 -9.76
N ALA A 208 8.82 3.16 -8.69
CA ALA A 208 8.32 2.39 -7.55
C ALA A 208 7.15 3.09 -6.84
N VAL A 209 7.23 4.42 -6.64
CA VAL A 209 6.12 5.19 -6.05
C VAL A 209 4.85 5.13 -6.92
N MET A 210 4.99 5.33 -8.23
CA MET A 210 3.85 5.21 -9.16
C MET A 210 3.29 3.79 -9.24
N GLU A 211 4.14 2.77 -9.11
CA GLU A 211 3.74 1.37 -9.05
C GLU A 211 2.93 1.03 -7.79
N ALA A 212 3.32 1.55 -6.62
CA ALA A 212 2.47 1.45 -5.43
C ALA A 212 1.09 2.07 -5.68
N GLY A 213 1.07 3.20 -6.39
CA GLY A 213 -0.13 3.85 -6.95
C GLY A 213 -1.07 2.91 -7.70
N SER A 214 -0.54 2.22 -8.71
CA SER A 214 -1.32 1.30 -9.53
C SER A 214 -1.75 0.06 -8.73
N MET A 215 -0.93 -0.40 -7.78
CA MET A 215 -1.24 -1.53 -6.91
C MET A 215 -2.39 -1.25 -5.94
N TYR A 216 -2.36 -0.14 -5.18
CA TYR A 216 -3.44 0.15 -4.23
C TYR A 216 -4.75 0.49 -4.95
N GLN A 217 -4.69 1.06 -6.15
CA GLN A 217 -5.87 1.33 -6.96
C GLN A 217 -6.53 0.02 -7.43
N GLN A 218 -5.73 -0.97 -7.86
CA GLN A 218 -6.27 -2.28 -8.20
C GLN A 218 -6.86 -3.00 -6.98
N ALA A 219 -6.18 -2.92 -5.84
CA ALA A 219 -6.69 -3.46 -4.59
C ALA A 219 -7.99 -2.79 -4.15
N LEU A 220 -8.12 -1.47 -4.34
CA LEU A 220 -9.35 -0.73 -4.07
C LEU A 220 -10.51 -1.21 -4.95
N MET A 221 -10.31 -1.28 -6.26
CA MET A 221 -11.35 -1.72 -7.21
C MET A 221 -11.80 -3.15 -6.92
N THR A 222 -10.85 -4.04 -6.65
CA THR A 222 -11.13 -5.44 -6.31
C THR A 222 -11.87 -5.54 -4.97
N ALA A 223 -11.43 -4.79 -3.95
CA ALA A 223 -12.11 -4.74 -2.65
C ALA A 223 -13.56 -4.28 -2.78
N GLN A 224 -13.80 -3.20 -3.53
CA GLN A 224 -15.16 -2.68 -3.73
C GLN A 224 -16.05 -3.69 -4.44
N ASN A 225 -15.54 -4.39 -5.46
CA ASN A 225 -16.30 -5.45 -6.14
C ASN A 225 -16.61 -6.65 -5.23
N LEU A 226 -15.79 -6.89 -4.20
CA LEU A 226 -16.01 -7.91 -3.17
C LEU A 226 -16.88 -7.40 -2.00
N GLY A 227 -17.41 -6.17 -2.06
CA GLY A 227 -18.22 -5.56 -1.01
C GLY A 227 -17.42 -5.08 0.21
N LEU A 228 -16.10 -4.99 0.09
CA LEU A 228 -15.21 -4.43 1.10
C LEU A 228 -14.99 -2.93 0.84
N ARG A 229 -14.69 -2.21 1.91
CA ARG A 229 -14.25 -0.83 1.87
C ARG A 229 -12.75 -0.76 2.14
N SER A 230 -12.11 0.27 1.63
CA SER A 230 -10.70 0.51 1.90
C SER A 230 -10.35 1.99 2.00
N THR A 231 -9.23 2.25 2.66
CA THR A 231 -8.62 3.59 2.75
C THR A 231 -7.13 3.47 2.62
N VAL A 232 -6.55 4.22 1.68
CA VAL A 232 -5.11 4.40 1.58
C VAL A 232 -4.67 5.29 2.74
N TRP A 233 -3.59 4.89 3.39
CA TRP A 233 -3.14 5.43 4.66
C TRP A 233 -1.63 5.70 4.61
N SER A 234 -1.25 6.94 4.87
CA SER A 234 0.16 7.38 4.92
C SER A 234 0.57 7.87 6.31
N SER A 235 -0.34 7.87 7.28
CA SER A 235 -0.05 8.37 8.64
C SER A 235 0.45 7.24 9.54
N PHE A 236 1.61 6.67 9.20
CA PHE A 236 2.36 5.70 10.00
C PHE A 236 3.86 6.05 9.98
N SER A 237 4.64 5.54 10.93
CA SER A 237 6.10 5.72 10.90
C SER A 237 6.78 4.56 10.19
N ASP A 238 7.55 4.85 9.14
CA ASP A 238 8.32 3.85 8.40
C ASP A 238 9.28 3.09 9.30
N HIS A 239 9.97 3.81 10.20
CA HIS A 239 10.96 3.24 11.10
C HIS A 239 10.34 2.31 12.14
N GLU A 240 9.21 2.70 12.75
CA GLU A 240 8.51 1.85 13.72
C GLU A 240 7.96 0.59 13.04
N LEU A 241 7.39 0.74 11.84
CA LEU A 241 6.88 -0.37 11.04
C LEU A 241 8.01 -1.37 10.71
N LEU A 242 9.13 -0.88 10.18
CA LEU A 242 10.26 -1.73 9.81
C LEU A 242 10.89 -2.41 11.04
N TYR A 243 11.03 -1.66 12.15
CA TYR A 243 11.51 -2.21 13.41
C TYR A 243 10.60 -3.31 13.95
N ALA A 244 9.27 -3.10 13.94
CA ALA A 244 8.31 -4.09 14.40
C ALA A 244 8.32 -5.38 13.55
N LEU A 245 8.77 -5.30 12.30
CA LEU A 245 8.86 -6.42 11.36
C LEU A 245 10.27 -7.06 11.27
N ASP A 246 11.26 -6.54 12.01
CA ASP A 246 12.69 -6.88 11.86
C ASP A 246 13.21 -6.74 10.41
N LEU A 247 12.75 -5.70 9.70
CA LEU A 247 13.19 -5.40 8.33
C LEU A 247 14.24 -4.30 8.29
N ASP A 248 15.19 -4.43 7.37
CA ASP A 248 16.29 -3.47 7.20
C ASP A 248 15.80 -2.21 6.46
N PRO A 249 15.85 -1.01 7.09
CA PRO A 249 15.48 0.26 6.45
C PRO A 249 16.42 0.68 5.32
N ALA A 250 17.61 0.10 5.21
CA ALA A 250 18.46 0.32 4.05
C ALA A 250 17.96 -0.44 2.82
N VAL A 251 17.25 -1.57 2.99
CA VAL A 251 16.82 -2.45 1.89
C VAL A 251 15.37 -2.18 1.46
N TYR A 252 14.51 -1.84 2.42
CA TYR A 252 13.08 -1.73 2.22
C TYR A 252 12.55 -0.33 2.52
N LEU A 253 11.72 0.21 1.62
CA LEU A 253 11.06 1.50 1.74
C LEU A 253 9.54 1.29 1.78
N PRO A 254 8.88 1.36 2.95
CA PRO A 254 7.43 1.44 3.02
C PRO A 254 6.96 2.67 2.23
N LEU A 255 6.01 2.50 1.32
CA LEU A 255 5.54 3.60 0.48
C LEU A 255 4.18 4.12 0.94
N THR A 256 3.28 3.19 1.25
CA THR A 256 1.96 3.50 1.82
C THR A 256 1.37 2.23 2.42
N MET A 257 0.35 2.41 3.25
CA MET A 257 -0.51 1.36 3.76
C MET A 257 -1.90 1.51 3.13
N GLN A 258 -2.68 0.43 3.09
CA GLN A 258 -4.10 0.45 2.78
C GLN A 258 -4.82 -0.45 3.77
N LEU A 259 -5.88 0.07 4.35
CA LEU A 259 -6.69 -0.58 5.38
C LEU A 259 -7.96 -1.13 4.74
N PHE A 260 -8.41 -2.31 5.18
CA PHE A 260 -9.55 -3.00 4.58
C PHE A 260 -10.51 -3.55 5.62
N GLY A 261 -11.78 -3.60 5.27
CA GLY A 261 -12.84 -4.23 6.07
C GLY A 261 -14.21 -3.92 5.51
N TYR A 262 -15.27 -4.38 6.17
CA TYR A 262 -16.61 -3.89 5.87
C TYR A 262 -16.77 -2.45 6.38
N GLY A 263 -17.46 -1.59 5.64
CA GLY A 263 -17.79 -0.25 6.12
C GLY A 263 -18.72 -0.34 7.33
N ALA A 264 -18.43 0.41 8.39
CA ALA A 264 -19.42 0.63 9.44
C ALA A 264 -20.59 1.45 8.86
N PRO A 265 -21.84 1.15 9.23
CA PRO A 265 -22.96 2.01 8.84
C PRO A 265 -22.68 3.44 9.32
N HIS A 266 -22.99 4.42 8.47
CA HIS A 266 -23.11 5.79 8.91
C HIS A 266 -24.36 5.86 9.81
N ASP A 267 -24.18 6.27 11.06
CA ASP A 267 -25.31 6.76 11.86
C ASP A 267 -25.95 7.98 11.18
#